data_AF-A0A0S8B1N7-F1
#
_entry.id   AF-A0A0S8B1N7-F1
#
_cell.length_a   1.000
_cell.length_b   1.000
_cell.length_c   1.000
_cell.angle_alpha   90.00
_cell.angle_beta   90.00
_cell.angle_gamma   90.00
#
_symmetry.space_group_name_H-M   'P 1'
#
loop_
_entity.id
_entity.type
_entity.pdbx_description
1 polymer ?
#
loop_
_entity_poly.entity_id
_entity_poly.type
_entity_poly.pdbx_seq_one_letter_code
_entity_poly.pdbx_strand_id
1 'polypeptide(L)' 'MALKDAERERIDTAQLRELTLEELHEELARLQEARFRLKFRSATEAIDNPNQFRILRRNIARIETVLRERKQA' A
#
# COMPACT_ATOMS: atom_id res chain seq x y z
N MET A 1 -8.11 -13.76 1.81
CA MET A 1 -7.68 -13.52 3.21
C MET A 1 -6.14 -13.43 3.28
N ALA A 2 -5.51 -12.48 2.59
CA ALA A 2 -4.03 -12.40 2.53
C ALA A 2 -3.42 -10.99 2.58
N LEU A 3 -4.22 -9.92 2.74
CA LEU A 3 -3.72 -8.53 2.73
C LEU A 3 -3.94 -7.77 4.06
N LYS A 4 -4.23 -8.47 5.15
CA LYS A 4 -4.37 -7.83 6.48
C LYS A 4 -3.05 -7.24 7.00
N ASP A 5 -1.92 -7.68 6.46
CA ASP A 5 -0.57 -7.25 6.86
C ASP A 5 0.14 -6.38 5.82
N ALA A 6 -0.57 -5.90 4.78
CA ALA A 6 0.00 -5.04 3.73
C ALA A 6 0.57 -3.70 4.26
N GLU A 7 0.16 -3.30 5.46
CA GLU A 7 0.70 -2.13 6.17
C GLU A 7 2.04 -2.41 6.87
N ARG A 8 2.34 -3.68 7.16
CA ARG A 8 3.51 -4.11 7.93
C ARG A 8 4.62 -4.64 7.05
N GLU A 9 4.29 -5.27 5.94
CA GLU A 9 5.25 -5.92 5.07
C GLU A 9 5.16 -5.45 3.63
N ARG A 10 6.24 -5.67 2.90
CA ARG A 10 6.30 -5.39 1.46
C ARG A 10 5.38 -6.36 0.73
N ILE A 11 4.52 -5.84 -0.15
CA ILE A 11 3.75 -6.67 -1.07
C ILE A 11 4.61 -7.07 -2.27
N ASP A 12 4.52 -8.34 -2.66
CA ASP A 12 5.16 -8.85 -3.87
C ASP A 12 4.35 -8.54 -5.13
N THR A 13 5.07 -8.14 -6.18
CA THR A 13 4.46 -7.71 -7.44
C THR A 13 3.72 -8.83 -8.16
N ALA A 14 4.12 -10.10 -7.94
CA ALA A 14 3.40 -11.25 -8.50
C ALA A 14 1.98 -11.34 -7.94
N GLN A 15 1.83 -11.18 -6.62
CA GLN A 15 0.52 -11.21 -5.95
C GLN A 15 -0.39 -10.07 -6.44
N LEU A 16 0.17 -8.87 -6.64
CA LEU A 16 -0.59 -7.73 -7.18
C LEU A 16 -1.11 -7.99 -8.61
N ARG A 17 -0.41 -8.81 -9.40
CA ARG A 17 -0.82 -9.13 -10.77
C ARG A 17 -1.94 -10.17 -10.83
N GLU A 18 -2.14 -10.94 -9.77
CA GLU A 18 -3.24 -11.91 -9.64
C GLU A 18 -4.57 -11.26 -9.22
N LEU A 19 -4.52 -10.08 -8.58
CA LEU A 19 -5.70 -9.33 -8.15
C LEU A 19 -6.47 -8.73 -9.33
N THR A 20 -7.78 -8.55 -9.18
CA THR A 20 -8.61 -7.82 -10.13
C THR A 20 -8.33 -6.31 -10.09
N LEU A 21 -8.83 -5.56 -11.08
CA LEU A 21 -8.70 -4.10 -11.08
C LEU A 21 -9.39 -3.47 -9.87
N GLU A 22 -10.57 -3.96 -9.50
CA GLU A 22 -11.32 -3.44 -8.35
C GLU A 22 -10.56 -3.68 -7.04
N GLU A 23 -10.06 -4.90 -6.83
CA GLU A 23 -9.24 -5.23 -5.65
C GLU A 23 -7.97 -4.39 -5.55
N LEU A 24 -7.31 -4.09 -6.68
CA LEU A 24 -6.15 -3.20 -6.69
C LEU A 24 -6.50 -1.76 -6.27
N HIS A 25 -7.65 -1.24 -6.70
CA HIS A 25 -8.09 0.10 -6.28
C HIS A 25 -8.51 0.13 -4.80
N GLU A 26 -9.19 -0.91 -4.33
CA GLU A 26 -9.55 -1.04 -2.91
C GLU A 26 -8.30 -1.10 -2.02
N GLU A 27 -7.31 -1.90 -2.41
CA GLU A 27 -6.06 -2.03 -1.65
C GLU A 27 -5.23 -0.73 -1.71
N LEU A 28 -5.23 -0.04 -2.86
CA LEU A 28 -4.61 1.28 -2.98
C LEU A 28 -5.24 2.29 -2.01
N ALA A 29 -6.57 2.35 -1.97
CA ALA A 29 -7.30 3.26 -1.08
C ALA A 29 -7.00 2.96 0.39
N ARG A 30 -6.98 1.67 0.77
CA ARG A 30 -6.62 1.22 2.12
C ARG A 30 -5.22 1.69 2.51
N LEU A 31 -4.21 1.47 1.67
CA LEU A 31 -2.83 1.85 1.97
C LEU A 31 -2.64 3.37 2.03
N GLN A 32 -3.35 4.13 1.20
CA GLN A 32 -3.35 5.59 1.25
C GLN A 32 -3.94 6.10 2.58
N GLU A 33 -5.05 5.52 3.03
CA GLU A 33 -5.66 5.84 4.32
C GLU A 33 -4.71 5.49 5.49
N ALA A 34 -4.12 4.30 5.47
CA ALA A 34 -3.14 3.88 6.47
C ALA A 34 -1.96 4.86 6.56
N ARG A 35 -1.43 5.28 5.40
CA ARG A 35 -0.37 6.29 5.33
C ARG A 35 -0.82 7.65 5.87
N PHE A 36 -2.05 8.07 5.60
CA PHE A 36 -2.60 9.32 6.13
C PHE A 36 -2.71 9.27 7.65
N ARG A 37 -3.27 8.19 8.21
CA ARG A 37 -3.36 7.98 9.66
C ARG A 37 -1.99 7.95 10.33
N LEU A 38 -1.02 7.25 9.74
CA LEU A 38 0.35 7.19 10.26
C LEU A 38 1.04 8.57 10.22
N LYS A 39 0.83 9.34 9.15
CA LYS A 39 1.31 10.72 9.05
C LYS A 39 0.65 11.63 10.10
N PHE A 40 -0.65 11.47 10.33
CA PHE A 40 -1.36 12.25 11.34
C PHE A 40 -0.82 11.94 12.73
N ARG A 41 -0.69 10.65 13.09
CA ARG A 41 -0.11 10.21 14.35
C ARG A 41 1.31 10.71 14.54
N SER A 42 2.12 10.72 13.49
CA SER A 42 3.50 11.21 13.56
C SER A 42 3.65 12.69 13.88
N ALA A 43 2.60 13.48 13.64
CA ALA A 43 2.59 14.89 13.97
C ALA A 43 2.23 15.12 15.44
N THR A 44 1.49 14.19 16.06
CA THR A 44 0.99 14.31 17.44
C THR A 44 1.82 13.51 18.45
N GLU A 45 2.41 12.39 18.02
CA GLU A 45 3.11 11.42 18.87
C GLU A 45 4.39 10.92 18.21
N ALA A 46 5.33 10.43 19.03
CA ALA A 46 6.47 9.69 18.53
C ALA A 46 5.99 8.39 17.86
N ILE A 47 6.64 8.02 16.75
CA ILE A 47 6.28 6.83 15.98
C ILE A 47 7.19 5.68 16.41
N ASP A 48 6.58 4.56 16.81
CA ASP A 48 7.33 3.37 17.24
C ASP A 48 8.15 2.74 16.10
N ASN A 49 7.62 2.74 14.87
CA ASN A 49 8.26 2.14 13.71
C ASN A 49 8.28 3.06 12.47
N PRO A 50 9.33 3.88 12.30
CA PRO A 50 9.50 4.74 11.13
C PRO A 50 9.59 3.98 9.79
N ASN A 51 9.96 2.69 9.80
CA ASN A 51 10.05 1.89 8.58
C ASN A 51 8.68 1.68 7.91
N GLN A 52 7.58 1.76 8.67
CA GLN A 52 6.23 1.63 8.12
C GLN A 52 5.95 2.67 7.02
N PHE A 53 6.46 3.90 7.17
CA PHE A 53 6.33 4.91 6.11
C PHE A 53 6.98 4.45 4.80
N ARG A 54 8.14 3.82 4.88
CA ARG A 54 8.86 3.33 3.70
C ARG A 54 8.11 2.17 3.04
N ILE A 55 7.52 1.28 3.83
CA ILE A 55 6.74 0.14 3.35
C ILE A 55 5.49 0.62 2.65
N LEU A 56 4.68 1.47 3.31
CA LEU A 56 3.45 2.03 2.75
C LEU A 56 3.72 2.78 1.43
N ARG A 57 4.73 3.65 1.37
CA ARG A 57 5.10 4.36 0.13
C ARG A 57 5.47 3.40 -1.00
N ARG A 58 6.24 2.36 -0.72
CA ARG A 58 6.67 1.39 -1.74
C ARG A 58 5.53 0.50 -2.21
N ASN A 59 4.63 0.09 -1.31
CA ASN A 59 3.49 -0.73 -1.66
C ASN A 59 2.50 0.05 -2.54
N ILE A 60 2.19 1.31 -2.19
CA ILE A 60 1.39 2.22 -3.02
C ILE A 60 1.99 2.32 -4.44
N ALA A 61 3.29 2.63 -4.55
CA ALA A 61 3.95 2.78 -5.84
C ALA A 61 3.91 1.50 -6.70
N ARG A 62 3.99 0.31 -6.09
CA ARG A 62 3.87 -0.96 -6.82
C ARG A 62 2.47 -1.17 -7.38
N ILE A 63 1.43 -0.89 -6.58
CA ILE A 63 0.04 -1.00 -7.03
C ILE A 63 -0.22 -0.02 -8.17
N GLU A 64 0.19 1.23 -8.03
CA GLU A 64 0.08 2.25 -9.10
C GLU A 64 0.81 1.82 -10.37
N THR A 65 1.97 1.17 -10.24
CA THR A 65 2.71 0.64 -11.39
C THR A 65 1.92 -0.46 -12.10
N VAL A 66 1.38 -1.45 -11.38
CA VAL A 66 0.58 -2.53 -11.97
C VAL A 66 -0.71 -1.99 -12.61
N LEU A 67 -1.38 -1.03 -11.97
CA LEU A 67 -2.55 -0.36 -12.53
C LEU A 67 -2.20 0.36 -13.84
N ARG A 68 -1.03 1.01 -13.90
CA ARG A 68 -0.54 1.66 -15.11
C ARG A 68 -0.18 0.67 -16.21
N GLU A 69 0.50 -0.43 -15.87
CA GLU A 69 0.81 -1.53 -16.80
C GLU A 69 -0.48 -2.05 -17.45
N ARG A 70 -1.53 -2.28 -16.65
CA ARG A 70 -2.84 -2.75 -17.15
C ARG A 70 -3.59 -1.75 -18.00
N LYS A 71 -3.43 -0.45 -17.74
CA LYS A 71 -4.05 0.61 -18.56
C LYS A 71 -3.38 0.75 -19.94
N GLN A 72 -2.12 0.34 -20.05
CA GLN A 72 -1.32 0.45 -21.28
C GLN A 72 -1.32 -0.84 -22.12
N ALA A 73 -1.82 -1.95 -21.56
CA ALA A 73 -2.05 -3.22 -22.26
C ALA A 73 -3.40 -3.19 -23.00
#